data_AF-A0A1Y2I478-F1
#
_entry.id   AF-A0A1Y2I478-F1
#
_cell.length_a   1.000
_cell.length_b   1.000
_cell.length_c   1.000
_cell.angle_alpha   90.00
_cell.angle_beta   90.00
_cell.angle_gamma   90.00
#
_symmetry.space_group_name_H-M   'P 1'
#
loop_
_entity.id
_entity.type
_entity.pdbx_description
1 polymer ?
#
loop_
_entity_poly.entity_id
_entity_poly.type
_entity_poly.pdbx_seq_one_letter_code
_entity_poly.pdbx_strand_id
1 'polypeptide(L)'
;MNSPWPQAPLLSAILGWGYFLAWSASFWPQLVINYRRKSVDGLSLDFLAYNIVGFSCYSVYTLSFYFSSSVQQEFKRRNDGRENLVATNDVVFAIHAWALTIATGLQAVRYRRRRHSLSGFAKLVLAAFFASTVLMLGWTVDEPVTGALDLVYFLGSWKLVMSLIKYIPQMWVNFRDKSTEGWSIHNILLDSTGGILSLTQLFLDAWI
;
A
#
# COMPACT_ATOMS: atom_id res chain seq x y z
N MET A 1 27.98 -8.17 22.86
CA MET A 1 27.90 -6.77 23.29
C MET A 1 26.43 -6.50 23.60
N ASN A 2 26.10 -6.23 24.87
CA ASN A 2 24.73 -5.90 25.26
C ASN A 2 24.44 -4.48 24.76
N SER A 3 23.37 -4.31 23.98
CA SER A 3 22.90 -3.00 23.54
C SER A 3 22.73 -2.07 24.76
N PRO A 4 23.17 -0.80 24.69
CA PRO A 4 23.04 0.16 25.80
C PRO A 4 21.57 0.50 26.16
N TRP A 5 20.60 -0.02 25.40
CA TRP A 5 19.17 0.21 25.59
C TRP A 5 18.40 -1.11 25.68
N PRO A 6 18.34 -1.76 26.86
CA PRO A 6 17.61 -3.02 27.03
C PRO A 6 16.10 -2.88 26.75
N GLN A 7 15.56 -1.67 26.77
CA GLN A 7 14.16 -1.37 26.43
C GLN A 7 13.91 -1.16 24.93
N ALA A 8 14.96 -1.00 24.13
CA ALA A 8 14.81 -0.68 22.72
C ALA A 8 14.05 -1.72 21.89
N PRO A 9 14.21 -3.05 22.13
CA PRO A 9 13.38 -4.06 21.46
C PRO A 9 11.89 -3.95 21.82
N LEU A 10 11.58 -3.61 23.09
CA LEU A 10 10.21 -3.41 23.54
C LEU A 10 9.59 -2.16 22.89
N LEU A 11 10.34 -1.06 22.82
CA LEU A 11 9.90 0.18 22.19
C LEU A 11 9.67 -0.01 20.69
N SER A 12 10.58 -0.70 20.00
CA SER A 12 10.43 -1.07 18.59
C SER A 12 9.17 -1.93 18.37
N ALA A 13 8.92 -2.92 19.23
CA ALA A 13 7.70 -3.72 19.16
C ALA A 13 6.41 -2.90 19.39
N ILE A 14 6.40 -1.96 20.34
CA ILE A 14 5.25 -1.09 20.60
C ILE A 14 4.97 -0.19 19.39
N LEU A 15 6.02 0.41 18.81
CA LEU A 15 5.89 1.22 17.59
C LEU A 15 5.37 0.37 16.42
N GLY A 16 5.88 -0.85 16.29
CA GLY A 16 5.47 -1.87 15.32
C GLY A 16 3.98 -2.19 15.35
N TRP A 17 3.50 -2.61 16.52
CA TRP A 17 2.07 -2.89 16.72
C TRP A 17 1.21 -1.63 16.61
N GLY A 18 1.74 -0.48 17.04
CA GLY A 18 1.07 0.81 16.95
C GLY A 18 0.76 1.21 15.51
N TYR A 19 1.75 1.19 14.61
CA TYR A 19 1.48 1.51 13.21
C TYR A 19 0.64 0.44 12.51
N PHE A 20 0.82 -0.85 12.83
CA PHE A 20 0.03 -1.93 12.24
C PHE A 20 -1.47 -1.75 12.55
N LEU A 21 -1.80 -1.44 13.80
CA LEU A 21 -3.18 -1.19 14.23
C LEU A 21 -3.73 0.11 13.63
N ALA A 22 -2.93 1.19 13.63
CA ALA A 22 -3.34 2.46 13.04
C ALA A 22 -3.64 2.33 11.55
N TRP A 23 -2.74 1.70 10.78
CA TRP A 23 -2.97 1.45 9.36
C TRP A 23 -4.13 0.51 9.11
N SER A 24 -4.30 -0.57 9.88
CA SER A 24 -5.45 -1.48 9.69
C SER A 24 -6.77 -0.76 9.96
N ALA A 25 -6.83 0.06 11.00
CA ALA A 25 -8.03 0.81 11.37
C ALA A 25 -8.37 1.92 10.35
N SER A 26 -7.39 2.48 9.63
CA SER A 26 -7.57 3.64 8.75
C SER A 26 -8.58 3.39 7.61
N PHE A 27 -8.66 2.15 7.11
CA PHE A 27 -9.52 1.81 5.98
C PHE A 27 -11.02 1.74 6.32
N TRP A 28 -11.36 1.40 7.56
CA TRP A 28 -12.75 1.17 8.00
C TRP A 28 -13.66 2.41 7.91
N PRO A 29 -13.23 3.59 8.39
CA PRO A 29 -14.03 4.81 8.29
C PRO A 29 -14.60 5.10 6.90
N GLN A 30 -13.81 4.91 5.83
CA GLN A 30 -14.28 5.20 4.47
C GLN A 30 -15.39 4.24 4.03
N LEU A 31 -15.22 2.94 4.30
CA LEU A 31 -16.23 1.92 4.03
C LEU A 31 -17.55 2.22 4.73
N VAL A 32 -17.47 2.65 6.00
CA VAL A 32 -18.65 3.00 6.82
C VAL A 32 -19.35 4.24 6.26
N ILE A 33 -18.61 5.30 5.92
CA ILE A 33 -19.18 6.55 5.36
C ILE A 33 -19.89 6.25 4.04
N ASN A 34 -19.24 5.52 3.14
CA ASN A 34 -19.82 5.12 1.85
C ASN A 34 -21.10 4.30 2.05
N TYR A 35 -21.08 3.34 3.00
CA TYR A 35 -22.24 2.50 3.29
C TYR A 35 -23.40 3.29 3.91
N ARG A 36 -23.13 4.24 4.80
CA ARG A 36 -24.15 5.07 5.46
C ARG A 36 -24.76 6.08 4.49
N ARG A 37 -23.94 6.77 3.70
CA ARG A 37 -24.40 7.79 2.74
C ARG A 37 -25.00 7.17 1.47
N LYS A 38 -24.74 5.89 1.20
CA LYS A 38 -25.09 5.23 -0.07
C LYS A 38 -24.65 6.06 -1.29
N SER A 39 -23.49 6.71 -1.14
CA SER A 39 -22.84 7.57 -2.12
C SER A 39 -21.35 7.55 -1.88
N VAL A 40 -20.57 7.67 -2.95
CA VAL A 40 -19.12 7.88 -2.94
C VAL A 40 -18.73 9.29 -3.37
N ASP A 41 -19.70 10.22 -3.43
CA ASP A 41 -19.42 11.63 -3.71
C ASP A 41 -18.50 12.20 -2.62
N GLY A 42 -17.44 12.89 -3.04
CA GLY A 42 -16.35 13.37 -2.18
C GLY A 42 -15.11 12.46 -2.18
N LEU A 43 -15.24 11.19 -2.58
CA LEU A 43 -14.11 10.28 -2.77
C LEU A 43 -13.61 10.35 -4.23
N SER A 44 -12.33 10.70 -4.40
CA SER A 44 -11.68 10.71 -5.71
C SER A 44 -11.53 9.28 -6.25
N LEU A 45 -12.06 9.05 -7.45
CA LEU A 45 -11.91 7.75 -8.13
C LEU A 45 -10.45 7.46 -8.49
N ASP A 46 -9.67 8.51 -8.76
CA ASP A 46 -8.23 8.37 -9.02
C ASP A 46 -7.51 7.89 -7.76
N PHE A 47 -7.79 8.52 -6.60
CA PHE A 47 -7.26 8.07 -5.31
C PHE A 47 -7.61 6.60 -5.06
N LEU A 48 -8.86 6.21 -5.29
CA LEU A 48 -9.30 4.84 -5.09
C LEU A 48 -8.61 3.86 -6.05
N ALA A 49 -8.48 4.20 -7.32
CA ALA A 49 -7.81 3.36 -8.32
C ALA A 49 -6.33 3.16 -7.98
N TYR A 50 -5.62 4.21 -7.59
CA TYR A 50 -4.22 4.11 -7.16
C TYR A 50 -4.06 3.26 -5.90
N ASN A 51 -4.97 3.35 -4.94
CA ASN A 51 -4.93 2.48 -3.76
C ASN A 51 -5.17 1.02 -4.15
N ILE A 52 -6.14 0.71 -5.01
CA ILE A 52 -6.41 -0.67 -5.46
C ILE A 52 -5.16 -1.26 -6.13
N VAL A 53 -4.57 -0.55 -7.10
CA VAL A 53 -3.35 -1.02 -7.78
C VAL A 53 -2.20 -1.14 -6.80
N GLY A 54 -1.98 -0.11 -5.98
CA GLY A 54 -0.92 -0.12 -4.97
C GLY A 54 -1.03 -1.32 -4.04
N PHE A 55 -2.15 -1.48 -3.34
CA PHE A 55 -2.31 -2.58 -2.38
C PHE A 55 -2.35 -3.97 -3.04
N SER A 56 -2.72 -4.06 -4.32
CA SER A 56 -2.54 -5.30 -5.10
C SER A 56 -1.05 -5.61 -5.28
N CYS A 57 -0.26 -4.63 -5.72
CA CYS A 57 1.19 -4.78 -5.86
C CYS A 57 1.87 -5.13 -4.52
N TYR A 58 1.46 -4.45 -3.44
CA TYR A 58 2.00 -4.69 -2.10
C TYR A 58 1.63 -6.08 -1.55
N SER A 59 0.42 -6.55 -1.83
CA SER A 59 0.01 -7.91 -1.46
C SER A 59 0.83 -8.95 -2.22
N VAL A 60 1.01 -8.78 -3.53
CA VAL A 60 1.87 -9.67 -4.33
C VAL A 60 3.31 -9.64 -3.82
N TYR A 61 3.83 -8.45 -3.49
CA TYR A 61 5.17 -8.28 -2.94
C TYR A 61 5.37 -9.06 -1.65
N THR A 62 4.51 -8.80 -0.65
CA THR A 62 4.61 -9.39 0.69
C THR A 62 4.35 -10.90 0.65
N LEU A 63 3.35 -11.35 -0.08
CA LEU A 63 3.06 -12.77 -0.27
C LEU A 63 4.22 -13.51 -0.94
N SER A 64 4.81 -12.92 -1.99
CA SER A 64 5.95 -13.52 -2.70
C SER A 64 7.17 -13.66 -1.79
N PHE A 65 7.52 -12.60 -1.05
CA PHE A 65 8.63 -12.65 -0.10
C PHE A 65 8.40 -13.65 1.04
N TYR A 66 7.15 -13.84 1.46
CA TYR A 66 6.82 -14.70 2.59
C TYR A 66 6.67 -16.18 2.20
N PHE A 67 6.03 -16.49 1.06
CA PHE A 67 5.69 -17.88 0.69
C PHE A 67 6.56 -18.46 -0.43
N SER A 68 7.21 -17.65 -1.27
CA SER A 68 7.99 -18.18 -2.40
C SER A 68 9.43 -18.44 -1.99
N SER A 69 9.78 -19.73 -1.85
CA SER A 69 11.15 -20.15 -1.60
C SER A 69 12.12 -19.69 -2.69
N SER A 70 11.66 -19.59 -3.95
CA SER A 70 12.48 -19.08 -5.05
C SER A 70 12.87 -17.62 -4.85
N VAL A 71 11.91 -16.78 -4.46
CA VAL A 71 12.14 -15.34 -4.19
C VAL A 71 13.06 -15.18 -2.97
N GLN A 72 12.84 -15.98 -1.93
CA GLN A 72 13.67 -15.96 -0.71
C GLN A 72 15.12 -16.38 -0.99
N GLN A 73 15.33 -17.48 -1.72
CA GLN A 73 16.66 -17.97 -2.07
C GLN A 73 17.41 -16.98 -2.96
N GLU A 74 16.73 -16.39 -3.95
CA GLU A 74 17.33 -15.39 -4.83
C GLU A 74 17.67 -14.11 -4.07
N PHE A 75 16.79 -13.65 -3.18
CA PHE A 75 17.07 -12.53 -2.30
C PHE A 75 18.31 -12.81 -1.45
N LYS A 76 18.37 -13.99 -0.82
CA LYS A 76 19.49 -14.42 0.01
C LYS A 76 20.80 -14.46 -0.77
N ARG A 77 20.77 -14.95 -2.01
CA ARG A 77 21.93 -14.99 -2.92
C ARG A 77 22.44 -13.59 -3.26
N ARG A 78 21.54 -12.61 -3.45
CA ARG A 78 21.88 -11.23 -3.82
C ARG A 78 22.22 -10.32 -2.64
N ASN A 79 21.97 -10.74 -1.40
CA ASN A 79 22.13 -9.91 -0.18
C ASN A 79 23.05 -10.55 0.87
N ASP A 80 24.15 -11.19 0.44
CA ASP A 80 25.17 -11.79 1.31
C ASP A 80 24.64 -12.85 2.30
N GLY A 81 23.63 -13.62 1.89
CA GLY A 81 23.04 -14.63 2.75
C GLY A 81 22.03 -14.10 3.77
N ARG A 82 21.67 -12.81 3.72
CA ARG A 82 20.67 -12.21 4.61
C ARG A 82 19.25 -12.65 4.24
N GLU A 83 18.44 -12.88 5.28
CA GLU A 83 17.01 -13.11 5.13
C GLU A 83 16.27 -11.80 4.85
N ASN A 84 15.14 -11.89 4.15
CA ASN A 84 14.29 -10.72 3.91
C ASN A 84 13.56 -10.33 5.21
N LEU A 85 13.15 -9.06 5.31
CA LEU A 85 12.54 -8.50 6.53
C LEU A 85 11.00 -8.63 6.55
N VAL A 86 10.38 -9.27 5.55
CA VAL A 86 8.92 -9.38 5.51
C VAL A 86 8.45 -10.36 6.57
N ALA A 87 7.65 -9.87 7.51
CA ALA A 87 7.10 -10.64 8.61
C ALA A 87 5.61 -10.98 8.38
N THR A 88 5.08 -11.89 9.21
CA THR A 88 3.68 -12.35 9.10
C THR A 88 2.67 -11.20 9.21
N ASN A 89 2.94 -10.21 10.07
CA ASN A 89 2.09 -9.03 10.23
C ASN A 89 2.02 -8.18 8.95
N ASP A 90 3.09 -8.10 8.17
CA ASP A 90 3.10 -7.35 6.90
C ASP A 90 2.18 -8.01 5.87
N VAL A 91 2.20 -9.34 5.81
CA VAL A 91 1.33 -10.13 4.93
C VAL A 91 -0.13 -9.95 5.32
N VAL A 92 -0.45 -10.09 6.61
CA VAL A 92 -1.82 -9.91 7.12
C VAL A 92 -2.31 -8.49 6.83
N PHE A 93 -1.47 -7.49 7.08
CA PHE A 93 -1.78 -6.09 6.79
C PHE A 93 -2.03 -5.87 5.30
N ALA A 94 -1.16 -6.36 4.43
CA ALA A 94 -1.27 -6.17 2.99
C ALA A 94 -2.59 -6.76 2.44
N ILE A 95 -2.92 -7.99 2.83
CA ILE A 95 -4.17 -8.66 2.44
C ILE A 95 -5.38 -7.92 2.99
N HIS A 96 -5.33 -7.48 4.25
CA HIS A 96 -6.41 -6.73 4.88
C HIS A 96 -6.68 -5.40 4.15
N ALA A 97 -5.64 -4.60 3.94
CA ALA A 97 -5.71 -3.34 3.22
C ALA A 97 -6.22 -3.53 1.78
N TRP A 98 -5.73 -4.56 1.09
CA TRP A 98 -6.19 -4.91 -0.24
C TRP A 98 -7.69 -5.28 -0.25
N ALA A 99 -8.13 -6.15 0.66
CA ALA A 99 -9.53 -6.55 0.75
C ALA A 99 -10.46 -5.35 1.01
N LEU A 100 -10.10 -4.45 1.94
CA LEU A 100 -10.89 -3.26 2.25
C LEU A 100 -10.90 -2.22 1.13
N THR A 101 -9.80 -2.07 0.40
CA THR A 101 -9.75 -1.18 -0.77
C THR A 101 -10.53 -1.74 -1.95
N ILE A 102 -10.52 -3.06 -2.17
CA ILE A 102 -11.43 -3.70 -3.13
C ILE A 102 -12.89 -3.52 -2.73
N ALA A 103 -13.22 -3.73 -1.45
CA ALA A 103 -14.58 -3.49 -0.95
C ALA A 103 -15.02 -2.03 -1.17
N THR A 104 -14.13 -1.07 -0.97
CA THR A 104 -14.38 0.35 -1.28
C THR A 104 -14.57 0.57 -2.79
N GLY A 105 -13.78 -0.12 -3.63
CA GLY A 105 -13.95 -0.18 -5.08
C GLY A 105 -15.33 -0.67 -5.50
N LEU A 106 -15.81 -1.76 -4.90
CA LEU A 106 -17.14 -2.33 -5.15
C LEU A 106 -18.25 -1.36 -4.71
N GLN A 107 -18.09 -0.69 -3.57
CA GLN A 107 -19.00 0.38 -3.15
C GLN A 107 -19.02 1.53 -4.15
N ALA A 108 -17.86 1.91 -4.71
CA ALA A 108 -17.80 2.94 -5.74
C ALA A 108 -18.53 2.51 -7.02
N VAL A 109 -18.40 1.25 -7.47
CA VAL A 109 -19.18 0.75 -8.61
C VAL A 109 -20.69 0.78 -8.32
N ARG A 110 -21.12 0.42 -7.11
CA ARG A 110 -22.55 0.30 -6.76
C ARG A 110 -23.23 1.64 -6.42
N TYR A 111 -22.54 2.53 -5.72
CA TYR A 111 -23.13 3.79 -5.20
C TYR A 111 -22.78 5.01 -6.05
N ARG A 112 -22.04 4.85 -7.16
CA ARG A 112 -21.72 5.97 -8.06
C ARG A 112 -22.98 6.52 -8.71
N ARG A 113 -23.33 7.75 -8.34
CA ARG A 113 -24.45 8.51 -8.94
C ARG A 113 -24.01 9.42 -10.09
N ARG A 114 -22.80 10.00 -10.02
CA ARG A 114 -22.27 10.91 -11.04
C ARG A 114 -21.40 10.18 -12.07
N ARG A 115 -21.48 10.61 -13.34
CA ARG A 115 -20.74 10.07 -14.49
C ARG A 115 -19.24 10.44 -14.52
N HIS A 116 -18.63 10.73 -13.37
CA HIS A 116 -17.21 11.03 -13.30
C HIS A 116 -16.39 9.76 -13.59
N SER A 117 -15.50 9.84 -14.57
CA SER A 117 -14.49 8.83 -14.87
C SER A 117 -13.15 9.22 -14.25
N LEU A 118 -12.19 8.30 -14.29
CA LEU A 118 -10.79 8.60 -13.98
C LEU A 118 -10.27 9.79 -14.81
N SER A 119 -9.39 10.59 -14.23
CA SER A 119 -8.72 11.68 -14.95
C SER A 119 -7.80 11.15 -16.06
N GLY A 120 -7.47 12.01 -17.04
CA GLY A 120 -6.52 11.65 -18.10
C GLY A 120 -5.13 11.29 -17.54
N PHE A 121 -4.67 12.03 -16.53
CA PHE A 121 -3.41 11.73 -15.84
C PHE A 121 -3.46 10.37 -15.13
N ALA A 122 -4.55 10.07 -14.42
CA ALA A 122 -4.70 8.77 -13.78
C ALA A 122 -4.74 7.61 -14.78
N LYS A 123 -5.44 7.77 -15.91
CA LYS A 123 -5.43 6.78 -16.98
C LYS A 123 -4.03 6.59 -17.56
N LEU A 124 -3.27 7.65 -17.76
CA LEU A 124 -1.89 7.58 -18.26
C LEU A 124 -0.99 6.81 -17.29
N VAL A 125 -1.03 7.14 -15.99
CA VAL A 125 -0.22 6.45 -14.97
C VAL A 125 -0.60 4.97 -14.88
N LEU A 126 -1.90 4.65 -14.89
CA LEU A 126 -2.38 3.27 -14.86
C LEU A 126 -1.98 2.51 -16.14
N ALA A 127 -2.08 3.14 -17.31
CA ALA A 127 -1.64 2.54 -18.57
C ALA A 127 -0.13 2.27 -18.56
N ALA A 128 0.68 3.19 -18.06
CA ALA A 128 2.12 3.01 -17.90
C ALA A 128 2.43 1.84 -16.94
N PHE A 129 1.71 1.75 -15.82
CA PHE A 129 1.80 0.62 -14.90
C PHE A 129 1.50 -0.72 -15.59
N PHE A 130 0.35 -0.85 -16.25
CA PHE A 130 -0.02 -2.10 -16.90
C PHE A 130 0.93 -2.47 -18.04
N ALA A 131 1.31 -1.50 -18.90
CA ALA A 131 2.25 -1.73 -19.99
C ALA A 131 3.62 -2.18 -19.48
N SER A 132 4.20 -1.48 -18.49
CA SER A 132 5.48 -1.87 -17.90
C SER A 132 5.40 -3.20 -17.15
N THR A 133 4.26 -3.52 -16.53
CA THR A 133 4.04 -4.84 -15.89
C THR A 133 4.01 -5.97 -16.92
N VAL A 134 3.36 -5.78 -18.07
CA VAL A 134 3.38 -6.79 -19.16
C VAL A 134 4.80 -7.01 -19.68
N LEU A 135 5.57 -5.95 -19.87
CA LEU A 135 6.98 -6.05 -20.30
C LEU A 135 7.82 -6.80 -19.27
N MET A 136 7.66 -6.49 -17.98
CA MET A 136 8.36 -7.18 -16.89
C MET A 136 7.96 -8.65 -16.79
N LEU A 137 6.67 -8.98 -16.96
CA LEU A 137 6.22 -10.36 -16.99
C LEU A 137 6.81 -11.14 -18.16
N GLY A 138 6.88 -10.53 -19.35
CA GLY A 138 7.55 -11.14 -20.51
C GLY A 138 9.02 -11.45 -20.22
N TRP A 139 9.74 -10.50 -19.64
CA TRP A 139 11.13 -10.69 -19.20
C TRP A 139 11.28 -11.82 -18.18
N THR A 140 10.38 -11.90 -17.20
CA THR A 140 10.41 -12.97 -16.18
C THR A 140 10.14 -14.36 -16.76
N VAL A 141 9.37 -14.47 -17.85
CA VAL A 141 9.14 -15.77 -18.51
C VAL A 141 10.39 -16.27 -19.23
N ASP A 142 11.14 -15.37 -19.87
CA ASP A 142 12.36 -15.73 -20.59
C ASP A 142 13.51 -16.12 -19.65
N GLU A 143 13.58 -15.51 -18.46
CA GLU A 143 14.59 -15.80 -17.43
C GLU A 143 13.96 -16.07 -16.05
N PRO A 144 13.35 -17.26 -15.83
CA PRO A 144 12.47 -17.52 -14.67
C PRO A 144 13.16 -17.43 -13.31
N VAL A 145 14.43 -17.85 -13.23
CA VAL A 145 15.15 -17.98 -11.95
C VAL A 145 15.61 -16.61 -11.43
N THR A 146 15.99 -15.70 -12.32
CA THR A 146 16.44 -14.35 -11.95
C THR A 146 15.29 -13.35 -11.96
N GLY A 147 14.31 -13.50 -12.86
CA GLY A 147 13.26 -12.51 -13.09
C GLY A 147 12.15 -12.45 -12.03
N ALA A 148 11.98 -13.47 -11.20
CA ALA A 148 10.89 -13.50 -10.21
C ALA A 148 11.08 -12.46 -9.09
N LEU A 149 12.30 -12.36 -8.53
CA LEU A 149 12.63 -11.34 -7.53
C LEU A 149 12.57 -9.93 -8.12
N ASP A 150 13.02 -9.77 -9.37
CA ASP A 150 13.00 -8.48 -10.07
C ASP A 150 11.56 -8.00 -10.32
N LEU A 151 10.64 -8.90 -10.69
CA LEU A 151 9.21 -8.60 -10.77
C LEU A 151 8.64 -8.16 -9.41
N VAL A 152 9.01 -8.86 -8.34
CA VAL A 152 8.57 -8.51 -6.97
C VAL A 152 9.04 -7.10 -6.61
N TYR A 153 10.32 -6.78 -6.79
CA TYR A 153 10.83 -5.42 -6.54
C TYR A 153 10.20 -4.36 -7.43
N PHE A 154 9.94 -4.69 -8.70
CA PHE A 154 9.26 -3.81 -9.63
C PHE A 154 7.84 -3.46 -9.14
N LEU A 155 7.06 -4.46 -8.72
CA LEU A 155 5.72 -4.24 -8.14
C LEU A 155 5.80 -3.44 -6.83
N GLY A 156 6.79 -3.72 -5.98
CA GLY A 156 7.06 -2.95 -4.76
C GLY A 156 7.34 -1.47 -5.06
N SER A 157 8.12 -1.19 -6.10
CA SER A 157 8.42 0.17 -6.55
C SER A 157 7.16 0.89 -7.03
N TRP A 158 6.30 0.22 -7.79
CA TRP A 158 5.01 0.79 -8.19
C TRP A 158 4.08 1.07 -7.01
N LYS A 159 4.05 0.21 -5.97
CA LYS A 159 3.33 0.52 -4.72
C LYS A 159 3.83 1.84 -4.13
N LEU A 160 5.13 2.09 -4.10
CA LEU A 160 5.70 3.34 -3.58
C LEU A 160 5.24 4.54 -4.42
N VAL A 161 5.33 4.46 -5.75
CA VAL A 161 4.86 5.51 -6.66
C VAL A 161 3.39 5.83 -6.40
N MET A 162 2.52 4.82 -6.36
CA MET A 162 1.09 5.00 -6.09
C MET A 162 0.85 5.65 -4.72
N SER A 163 1.64 5.29 -3.71
CA SER A 163 1.51 5.86 -2.36
C SER A 163 1.88 7.34 -2.30
N LEU A 164 2.86 7.77 -3.11
CA LEU A 164 3.28 9.16 -3.21
C LEU A 164 2.23 10.02 -3.93
N ILE A 165 1.68 9.53 -5.04
CA ILE A 165 0.81 10.34 -5.89
C ILE A 165 -0.67 10.28 -5.50
N LYS A 166 -1.11 9.25 -4.76
CA LYS A 166 -2.55 8.98 -4.55
C LYS A 166 -3.32 10.16 -3.96
N TYR A 167 -2.68 10.93 -3.09
CA TYR A 167 -3.32 12.03 -2.38
C TYR A 167 -3.56 13.27 -3.24
N ILE A 168 -2.77 13.48 -4.30
CA ILE A 168 -2.88 14.64 -5.19
C ILE A 168 -4.30 14.80 -5.77
N PRO A 169 -4.90 13.79 -6.43
CA PRO A 169 -6.24 13.95 -6.99
C PRO A 169 -7.32 14.12 -5.92
N GLN A 170 -7.14 13.57 -4.72
CA GLN A 170 -8.10 13.75 -3.63
C GLN A 170 -8.05 15.17 -3.07
N MET A 171 -6.84 15.71 -2.86
CA MET A 171 -6.65 17.11 -2.46
C MET A 171 -7.27 18.06 -3.50
N TRP A 172 -7.13 17.77 -4.79
CA TRP A 172 -7.73 18.57 -5.85
C TRP A 172 -9.27 18.54 -5.82
N VAL A 173 -9.88 17.37 -5.62
CA VAL A 173 -11.35 17.26 -5.45
C VAL A 173 -11.82 18.10 -4.26
N ASN A 174 -11.15 17.98 -3.11
CA ASN A 174 -11.48 18.77 -1.93
C ASN A 174 -11.33 20.28 -2.17
N PHE A 175 -10.26 20.69 -2.87
CA PHE A 175 -10.02 22.09 -3.20
C PHE A 175 -11.06 22.64 -4.18
N ARG A 176 -11.47 21.86 -5.18
CA ARG A 176 -12.48 22.26 -6.17
C ARG A 176 -13.86 22.37 -5.55
N ASP A 177 -14.25 21.35 -4.77
CA ASP A 177 -15.59 21.24 -4.19
C ASP A 177 -15.71 22.04 -2.88
N LYS A 178 -14.60 22.61 -2.38
CA LYS A 178 -14.50 23.37 -1.12
C LYS A 178 -15.10 22.62 0.08
N SER A 179 -15.01 21.30 0.04
CA SER A 179 -15.60 20.39 1.01
C SER A 179 -14.78 19.12 1.14
N THR A 180 -14.74 18.55 2.33
CA THR A 180 -14.19 17.22 2.62
C THR A 180 -15.30 16.19 2.88
N GLU A 181 -16.57 16.59 2.68
CA GLU A 181 -17.70 15.72 2.95
C GLU A 181 -17.66 14.48 2.05
N GLY A 182 -17.74 13.29 2.66
CA GLY A 182 -17.67 12.01 1.94
C GLY A 182 -16.28 11.40 1.86
N TRP A 183 -15.25 12.12 2.29
CA TRP A 183 -13.90 11.59 2.46
C TRP A 183 -13.54 11.51 3.94
N SER A 184 -13.09 10.33 4.38
CA SER A 184 -12.74 10.12 5.78
C SER A 184 -11.43 10.80 6.15
N ILE A 185 -11.50 11.90 6.91
CA ILE A 185 -10.31 12.54 7.49
C ILE A 185 -9.63 11.60 8.50
N HIS A 186 -10.41 10.82 9.26
CA HIS A 186 -9.89 9.84 10.22
C HIS A 186 -9.00 8.79 9.55
N ASN A 187 -9.36 8.36 8.34
CA ASN A 187 -8.53 7.46 7.54
C ASN A 187 -7.14 8.10 7.34
N ILE A 188 -7.11 9.36 6.93
CA ILE A 188 -5.85 10.06 6.59
C ILE A 188 -5.00 10.31 7.82
N LEU A 189 -5.61 10.71 8.93
CA LEU A 189 -4.90 10.90 10.19
C LEU A 189 -4.26 9.58 10.63
N LEU A 190 -5.00 8.47 10.60
CA LEU A 190 -4.48 7.16 10.97
C LEU A 190 -3.41 6.65 9.98
N ASP A 191 -3.57 6.88 8.68
CA ASP A 191 -2.55 6.53 7.67
C ASP A 191 -1.25 7.30 7.90
N SER A 192 -1.37 8.58 8.24
CA SER A 192 -0.24 9.47 8.52
C SER A 192 0.43 9.08 9.84
N THR A 193 -0.34 8.79 10.88
CA THR A 193 0.17 8.27 12.16
C THR A 193 0.93 6.97 11.96
N GLY A 194 0.37 6.01 11.21
CA GLY A 194 1.06 4.76 10.89
C GLY A 194 2.37 5.00 10.14
N GLY A 195 2.38 5.91 9.16
CA GLY A 195 3.59 6.28 8.42
C GLY A 195 4.68 6.90 9.31
N ILE A 196 4.31 7.83 10.19
CA ILE A 196 5.25 8.47 11.12
C ILE A 196 5.83 7.43 12.08
N LEU A 197 4.98 6.61 12.71
CA LEU A 197 5.41 5.56 13.64
C LEU A 197 6.33 4.54 12.97
N SER A 198 6.04 4.15 11.72
CA SER A 198 6.87 3.24 10.93
C SER A 198 8.25 3.83 10.63
N LEU A 199 8.32 5.11 10.22
CA LEU A 199 9.59 5.79 10.01
C LEU A 199 10.38 5.95 11.32
N THR A 200 9.70 6.30 12.42
CA THR A 200 10.34 6.38 13.75
C THR A 200 10.93 5.04 14.17
N GLN A 201 10.20 3.93 13.98
CA GLN A 201 10.73 2.60 14.25
C GLN A 201 11.97 2.32 13.38
N LEU A 202 11.92 2.62 12.08
CA LEU A 202 13.04 2.38 11.18
C LEU A 202 14.30 3.14 11.61
N PHE A 203 14.17 4.41 12.00
CA PHE A 203 15.31 5.19 12.52
C PHE A 203 15.84 4.65 13.85
N LEU A 204 14.94 4.20 14.73
CA LEU A 204 15.32 3.58 16.00
C LEU A 204 16.09 2.27 15.76
N ASP A 205 15.56 1.37 14.92
CA ASP A 205 16.17 0.09 14.59
C ASP A 205 17.50 0.25 13.86
N ALA A 206 17.67 1.31 13.04
CA ALA A 206 18.93 1.60 12.37
C ALA A 206 20.01 2.21 13.30
N TRP A 207 19.59 2.81 14.42
CA TRP A 207 20.48 3.42 15.40
C TRP A 207 21.05 2.42 16.42
N ILE A 208 20.32 1.33 16.68
CA ILE A 208 20.67 0.28 17.65
C ILE A 208 21.62 -0.75 17.05
#